data_AF-A0A1Q4ZED1-F1
#
_entry.id   AF-A0A1Q4ZED1-F1
#
_cell.length_a   1.000
_cell.length_b   1.000
_cell.length_c   1.000
_cell.angle_alpha   90.00
_cell.angle_beta   90.00
_cell.angle_gamma   90.00
#
_symmetry.space_group_name_H-M   'P 1'
#
loop_
_entity.id
_entity.type
_entity.pdbx_description
1 polymer ?
#
loop_
_entity_poly.entity_id
_entity_poly.type
_entity_poly.pdbx_seq_one_letter_code
_entity_poly.pdbx_strand_id
1 'polypeptide(L)' 'MQHGNTITIGQVDIFLDPENHDWHIDARPGYKSRELKGALKQAHELGMDVYSPEECEAGILDDGTIRIWMSPKEPV' A
#
# COMPACT_ATOMS: atom_id res chain seq x y z
N MET A 1 17.31 14.69 -0.56
CA MET A 1 16.69 13.39 -0.88
C MET A 1 15.37 13.39 -0.14
N GLN A 2 14.28 13.67 -0.85
CA GLN A 2 12.96 13.76 -0.23
C GLN A 2 12.49 12.33 0.08
N HIS A 3 12.01 12.12 1.30
CA HIS A 3 11.53 10.83 1.78
C HIS A 3 10.13 10.58 1.20
N GLY A 4 9.89 9.38 0.65
CA GLY A 4 8.53 8.92 0.36
C GLY A 4 7.63 9.10 1.58
N ASN A 5 6.38 9.48 1.35
CA ASN A 5 5.44 9.70 2.44
C ASN A 5 4.92 8.35 2.94
N THR A 6 5.00 8.13 4.26
CA THR A 6 4.49 6.90 4.89
C THR A 6 3.37 7.24 5.86
N ILE A 7 2.25 6.52 5.75
CA ILE A 7 1.10 6.64 6.65
C ILE A 7 0.89 5.29 7.33
N THR A 8 0.96 5.25 8.67
CA THR A 8 0.82 4.02 9.46
C THR A 8 -0.56 3.91 10.10
N ILE A 9 -1.19 2.75 9.93
CA ILE A 9 -2.44 2.35 10.59
C ILE A 9 -2.21 1.00 11.27
N GLY A 10 -1.80 1.04 12.54
CA GLY A 10 -1.46 -0.17 13.29
C GLY A 10 -0.23 -0.87 12.71
N GLN A 11 -0.41 -2.09 12.18
CA GLN A 11 0.64 -2.87 11.52
C GLN A 11 0.61 -2.78 9.99
N VAL A 12 -0.13 -1.82 9.45
CA VAL A 12 -0.24 -1.58 8.00
C VAL A 12 0.31 -0.20 7.65
N ASP A 13 1.21 -0.14 6.69
CA ASP A 13 1.87 1.08 6.23
C ASP A 13 1.52 1.34 4.77
N ILE A 14 1.11 2.57 4.45
CA ILE A 14 0.91 3.05 3.07
C ILE A 14 2.15 3.84 2.69
N PHE A 15 2.86 3.41 1.66
CA PHE A 15 4.04 4.06 1.13
C PHE A 15 3.74 4.74 -0.19
N LEU A 16 4.08 6.03 -0.30
CA LEU A 16 3.88 6.84 -1.50
C LEU A 16 5.18 7.57 -1.87
N ASP A 17 5.83 7.12 -2.94
CA ASP A 17 7.03 7.73 -3.49
C ASP A 17 6.86 8.02 -4.99
N PRO A 18 6.32 9.20 -5.34
CA PRO A 18 6.13 9.58 -6.73
C PRO A 18 7.44 9.85 -7.47
N GLU A 19 8.53 10.20 -6.79
CA GLU A 19 9.83 10.45 -7.44
C GLU A 19 10.43 9.15 -7.98
N ASN A 20 10.24 8.04 -7.24
CA ASN A 20 10.74 6.71 -7.63
C ASN A 20 9.69 5.80 -8.26
N HIS A 21 8.48 6.30 -8.48
CA HIS A 21 7.32 5.52 -8.93
C HIS A 21 7.07 4.25 -8.08
N ASP A 22 7.20 4.40 -6.75
CA ASP A 22 7.01 3.32 -5.80
C ASP A 22 5.81 3.61 -4.89
N TRP A 23 4.75 2.83 -5.06
CA TRP A 23 3.54 2.93 -4.26
C TRP A 23 3.07 1.55 -3.84
N HIS A 24 3.03 1.32 -2.53
CA HIS A 24 2.62 0.03 -1.99
C HIS A 24 2.02 0.16 -0.59
N ILE A 25 1.32 -0.90 -0.19
CA ILE A 25 0.85 -1.11 1.18
C ILE A 25 1.59 -2.32 1.74
N ASP A 26 2.24 -2.14 2.89
CA ASP A 26 2.88 -3.22 3.62
C ASP A 26 2.02 -3.60 4.84
N ALA A 27 1.58 -4.86 4.89
CA ALA A 27 0.84 -5.43 6.01
C ALA A 27 1.74 -6.41 6.76
N ARG A 28 2.23 -6.00 7.93
CA ARG A 28 3.15 -6.79 8.75
C ARG A 28 2.43 -7.97 9.45
N PRO A 29 3.16 -9.05 9.79
CA PRO A 29 2.57 -10.19 10.49
C PRO A 29 1.80 -9.79 11.76
N GLY A 30 0.55 -10.25 11.85
CA GLY A 30 -0.34 -9.98 12.98
C GLY A 30 -1.35 -8.84 12.77
N TYR A 31 -1.29 -8.17 11.61
CA TYR A 31 -2.19 -7.06 11.26
C TYR A 31 -3.66 -7.46 11.43
N LYS A 32 -4.48 -6.51 11.85
CA LYS A 32 -5.92 -6.73 11.96
C LYS A 32 -6.59 -6.40 10.65
N SER A 33 -7.59 -7.19 10.25
CA SER A 33 -8.36 -6.91 9.03
C SER A 33 -8.98 -5.51 9.02
N ARG A 34 -9.25 -4.91 10.20
CA ARG A 34 -9.72 -3.53 10.33
C ARG A 34 -8.67 -2.50 9.93
N GLU A 35 -7.41 -2.75 10.26
CA GLU A 35 -6.27 -1.88 9.91
C GLU A 35 -6.07 -1.88 8.40
N LEU A 36 -6.03 -3.06 7.79
CA LEU A 36 -5.91 -3.20 6.32
C LEU A 36 -7.08 -2.53 5.59
N LYS A 37 -8.33 -2.73 6.04
CA LYS A 37 -9.50 -2.04 5.47
C LYS A 37 -9.38 -0.51 5.59
N GLY A 38 -8.85 -0.02 6.72
CA GLY A 38 -8.56 1.40 6.91
C GLY A 38 -7.52 1.92 5.94
N ALA A 39 -6.43 1.17 5.75
CA ALA A 39 -5.36 1.53 4.83
C ALA A 39 -5.82 1.56 3.37
N LEU A 40 -6.58 0.55 2.92
CA LEU A 40 -7.16 0.51 1.58
C LEU A 40 -8.08 1.71 1.32
N LYS A 41 -8.95 2.05 2.30
CA LYS A 41 -9.82 3.23 2.21
C LYS A 41 -9.01 4.52 2.13
N GLN A 42 -7.98 4.65 2.98
CA GLN A 42 -7.12 5.83 3.02
C GLN A 42 -6.31 5.99 1.73
N ALA A 43 -5.77 4.92 1.16
CA ALA A 43 -5.09 4.93 -0.12
C ALA A 43 -6.02 5.38 -1.25
N HIS A 44 -7.24 4.85 -1.28
CA HIS A 44 -8.27 5.26 -2.24
C HIS A 44 -8.63 6.76 -2.15
N GLU A 45 -8.70 7.31 -0.93
CA GLU A 45 -8.92 8.74 -0.67
C GLU A 45 -7.71 9.61 -1.07
N LEU A 46 -6.51 9.04 -1.06
CA LEU A 46 -5.28 9.69 -1.53
C LEU A 46 -5.10 9.62 -3.05
N GLY A 47 -6.10 9.10 -3.77
CA GLY A 47 -6.06 9.01 -5.22
C GLY A 47 -5.27 7.82 -5.75
N MET A 48 -5.13 6.76 -4.96
CA MET A 48 -4.46 5.52 -5.36
C MET A 48 -5.47 4.39 -5.57
N ASP A 49 -5.19 3.50 -6.51
CA ASP A 49 -5.88 2.21 -6.66
C ASP A 49 -4.91 1.06 -6.44
N VAL A 50 -5.42 -0.01 -5.83
CA VAL A 50 -4.68 -1.24 -5.58
C VAL A 50 -4.86 -2.17 -6.76
N TYR A 51 -3.76 -2.78 -7.22
CA TYR A 51 -3.85 -3.79 -8.25
C TYR A 51 -4.65 -5.01 -7.78
N SER A 52 -5.51 -5.52 -8.65
CA SER A 52 -6.12 -6.82 -8.44
C SER A 52 -5.06 -7.93 -8.48
N PRO A 53 -5.30 -9.10 -7.85
CA PRO A 53 -4.37 -10.22 -7.90
C PRO A 53 -4.07 -10.73 -9.32
N GLU A 54 -4.94 -10.44 -10.29
CA GLU A 54 -4.74 -10.80 -11.71
C GLU A 54 -3.81 -9.80 -12.43
N GLU A 55 -3.80 -8.54 -12.00
CA GLU A 55 -2.94 -7.48 -12.57
C GLU A 55 -1.55 -7.50 -11.95
N CYS A 56 -1.47 -7.66 -10.63
CA CYS A 56 -0.22 -7.73 -9.89
C CYS A 56 -0.39 -8.56 -8.62
N GLU A 57 0.34 -9.68 -8.53
CA GLU A 57 0.37 -10.48 -7.32
C GLU A 57 1.02 -9.71 -6.16
N ALA A 58 0.50 -9.92 -4.95
CA ALA A 58 1.10 -9.37 -3.75
C ALA A 58 2.46 -10.04 -3.48
N GLY A 59 3.44 -9.24 -3.07
CA GLY A 59 4.73 -9.75 -2.61
C GLY A 59 4.64 -10.30 -1.18
N ILE A 60 5.43 -11.31 -0.87
CA ILE A 60 5.70 -11.75 0.50
C ILE A 60 7.18 -11.48 0.77
N LEU A 61 7.47 -10.60 1.73
CA LEU A 61 8.83 -10.26 2.13
C LEU A 61 9.40 -11.31 3.09
N ASP A 62 10.72 -11.29 3.30
CA ASP A 62 11.43 -12.28 4.13
C ASP A 62 10.93 -12.35 5.59
N ASP A 63 10.39 -11.24 6.11
CA ASP A 63 9.82 -11.16 7.46
C ASP A 63 8.34 -11.57 7.53
N GLY A 64 7.76 -12.00 6.41
CA GLY A 64 6.35 -12.37 6.28
C GLY A 64 5.40 -11.19 6.06
N THR A 65 5.93 -9.98 5.85
CA THR A 65 5.11 -8.83 5.45
C THR A 65 4.52 -9.05 4.05
N ILE A 66 3.23 -8.76 3.91
CA ILE A 66 2.55 -8.79 2.62
C ILE A 66 2.64 -7.40 2.01
N ARG A 67 3.23 -7.29 0.82
CA ARG A 67 3.31 -6.06 0.04
C ARG A 67 2.26 -6.06 -1.08
N ILE A 68 1.39 -5.07 -1.08
CA ILE A 68 0.32 -4.88 -2.06
C ILE A 68 0.66 -3.66 -2.90
N TRP A 69 0.78 -3.84 -4.22
CA TRP A 69 1.15 -2.76 -5.14
C TRP A 69 -0.03 -1.87 -5.49
N MET A 70 0.25 -0.59 -5.76
CA MET A 70 -0.73 0.42 -6.11
C MET A 70 -0.29 1.24 -7.33
N SER A 71 -1.23 1.95 -7.93
CA SER A 71 -0.99 3.00 -8.91
C SER A 71 -1.79 4.25 -8.59
N PRO A 72 -1.36 5.43 -9.04
CA PRO A 72 -2.24 6.59 -9.08
C PRO A 72 -3.50 6.27 -9.87
N LYS A 73 -4.64 6.79 -9.42
CA LYS A 73 -5.90 6.68 -10.14
C LYS A 73 -5.81 7.37 -11.49
N GLU A 74 -6.25 6.70 -12.53
CA GLU A 74 -6.46 7.35 -13.81
C GLU A 74 -7.62 8.36 -13.70
N PRO A 75 -7.47 9.57 -14.25
CA PRO A 75 -8.59 10.48 -14.37
C PRO A 75 -9.64 9.87 -15.33
N VAL A 76 -10.86 9.69 -14.81
CA VAL A 76 -12.05 9.31 -15.59
C VAL A 76 -12.49 10.41 -16.56
#